data_AF-A0A426JVJ1-F1
#
_entry.id   AF-A0A426JVJ1-F1
#
_cell.length_a   1.000
_cell.length_b   1.000
_cell.length_c   1.000
_cell.angle_alpha   90.00
_cell.angle_beta   90.00
_cell.angle_gamma   90.00
#
_symmetry.space_group_name_H-M   'P 1'
#
loop_
_entity.id
_entity.type
_entity.pdbx_description
1 polymer ?
#
loop_
_entity_poly.entity_id
_entity_poly.type
_entity_poly.pdbx_seq_one_letter_code
_entity_poly.pdbx_strand_id
1 'polypeptide(L)'
;MENRSQQLSELRPVISGAQVTSLTSEEESFQNKTLRPIAKLQNDLLLEIFKNYIKKRKNVYYTLSLQKQLDYIEHAVKNDAKLRNIIKGVFIGLFTYDEYIIYAENNRALNKRITNLTIERLKNSMQYFEEAYAS
;
A
#
# COMPACT_ATOMS: atom_id res chain seq x y z
N MET A 1 -5.92 -4.20 -25.71
CA MET A 1 -5.52 -4.18 -24.28
C MET A 1 -4.53 -3.06 -23.96
N GLU A 2 -3.83 -2.46 -24.94
CA GLU A 2 -2.88 -1.35 -24.72
C GLU A 2 -3.50 -0.13 -24.03
N ASN A 3 -4.76 0.21 -24.34
CA ASN A 3 -5.41 1.41 -23.81
C ASN A 3 -5.47 1.43 -22.27
N ARG A 4 -5.79 0.31 -21.61
CA ARG A 4 -5.80 0.23 -20.13
C ARG A 4 -4.41 0.41 -19.53
N SER A 5 -3.40 -0.29 -20.07
CA SER A 5 -2.04 -0.23 -19.53
C SER A 5 -1.44 1.17 -19.66
N GLN A 6 -1.70 1.85 -20.78
CA GLN A 6 -1.29 3.24 -20.99
C GLN A 6 -1.99 4.18 -20.00
N GLN A 7 -3.33 4.10 -19.89
CA GLN A 7 -4.10 4.89 -18.94
C GLN A 7 -3.64 4.70 -17.48
N LEU A 8 -3.38 3.45 -17.07
CA LEU A 8 -2.88 3.16 -15.72
C LEU A 8 -1.50 3.74 -15.46
N SER A 9 -0.67 3.84 -16.49
CA SER A 9 0.67 4.42 -16.38
C SER A 9 0.59 5.95 -16.27
N GLU A 10 -0.31 6.58 -17.03
CA GLU A 10 -0.57 8.03 -17.00
C GLU A 10 -1.17 8.52 -15.69
N LEU A 11 -2.01 7.70 -15.03
CA LEU A 11 -2.62 8.05 -13.75
C LEU A 11 -1.62 8.09 -12.58
N ARG A 12 -0.42 7.53 -12.75
CA ARG A 12 0.54 7.38 -11.64
C ARG A 12 1.29 8.69 -11.39
N PRO A 13 1.39 9.13 -10.13
CA PRO A 13 2.17 10.31 -9.80
C PRO A 13 3.66 10.05 -10.04
N VAL A 14 4.34 10.99 -10.70
CA VAL A 14 5.80 10.97 -10.84
C VAL A 14 6.42 11.17 -9.45
N ILE A 15 7.30 10.24 -9.04
CA ILE A 15 8.05 10.34 -7.80
C ILE A 15 9.46 10.81 -8.15
N SER A 16 9.70 12.11 -8.03
CA SER A 16 11.03 12.72 -8.21
C SER A 16 11.96 12.22 -7.10
N GLY A 17 12.98 11.43 -7.46
CA GLY A 17 14.00 10.95 -6.52
C GLY A 17 14.46 9.50 -6.72
N ALA A 18 13.79 8.72 -7.56
CA ALA A 18 14.26 7.38 -7.91
C ALA A 18 15.38 7.47 -8.95
N GLN A 19 16.63 7.67 -8.52
CA GLN A 19 17.79 7.39 -9.35
C GLN A 19 17.87 5.88 -9.55
N VAL A 20 17.25 5.39 -10.62
CA VAL A 20 17.43 4.01 -11.08
C VAL A 20 18.80 3.97 -11.77
N THR A 21 19.86 3.81 -10.97
CA THR A 21 21.19 3.51 -11.49
C THR A 21 21.17 2.10 -12.09
N SER A 22 21.97 1.86 -13.13
CA SER A 22 22.10 0.59 -13.87
C SER A 22 22.52 -0.64 -13.03
N LEU A 23 22.63 -0.49 -11.71
CA LEU A 23 22.93 -1.53 -10.71
C LEU A 23 21.73 -1.91 -9.83
N THR A 24 20.56 -1.29 -10.02
CA THR A 24 19.37 -1.60 -9.21
C THR A 24 18.79 -2.96 -9.60
N SER A 25 18.51 -3.80 -8.60
CA SER A 25 17.82 -5.08 -8.80
C SER A 25 16.45 -4.86 -9.45
N GLU A 26 16.00 -5.80 -10.29
CA GLU A 26 14.69 -5.76 -10.94
C GLU A 26 13.55 -5.52 -9.93
N GLU A 27 13.67 -6.05 -8.71
CA GLU A 27 12.70 -5.85 -7.64
C GLU A 27 12.67 -4.40 -7.12
N GLU A 28 13.83 -3.73 -7.03
CA GLU A 28 13.93 -2.34 -6.59
C GLU A 28 13.44 -1.38 -7.66
N SER A 29 13.72 -1.69 -8.93
CA SER A 29 13.16 -0.99 -10.09
C SER A 29 11.63 -1.10 -10.07
N PHE A 30 11.08 -2.30 -9.90
CA PHE A 30 9.63 -2.53 -9.81
C PHE A 30 9.01 -1.79 -8.62
N GLN A 31 9.66 -1.81 -7.46
CA GLN A 31 9.17 -1.08 -6.29
C GLN A 31 9.07 0.43 -6.55
N ASN A 32 10.10 1.04 -7.16
CA ASN A 32 10.16 2.47 -7.37
C ASN A 32 9.28 2.95 -8.54
N LYS A 33 9.20 2.18 -9.63
CA LYS A 33 8.44 2.54 -10.83
C LYS A 33 6.96 2.18 -10.74
N THR A 34 6.61 1.16 -9.96
CA THR A 34 5.24 0.61 -9.93
C THR A 34 4.63 0.71 -8.54
N LEU A 35 5.20 0.02 -7.53
CA LEU A 35 4.54 -0.09 -6.22
C LEU A 35 4.44 1.24 -5.47
N ARG A 36 5.50 2.06 -5.47
CA ARG A 36 5.52 3.36 -4.77
C ARG A 36 4.55 4.37 -5.39
N PRO A 37 4.51 4.54 -6.73
CA PRO A 37 3.49 5.38 -7.37
C PRO A 37 2.06 4.91 -7.11
N ILE A 38 1.81 3.59 -7.19
CA ILE A 38 0.48 3.02 -6.88
C ILE A 38 0.10 3.29 -5.42
N ALA A 39 1.01 3.04 -4.47
CA ALA A 39 0.76 3.31 -3.06
C ALA A 39 0.46 4.80 -2.81
N LYS A 40 1.10 5.71 -3.56
CA LYS A 40 0.84 7.15 -3.48
C LYS A 40 -0.52 7.53 -4.03
N LEU A 41 -0.87 6.99 -5.21
CA LEU A 41 -2.17 7.21 -5.84
C LEU A 41 -3.31 6.67 -4.96
N GLN A 42 -3.11 5.52 -4.32
CA GLN A 42 -4.13 4.84 -3.52
C GLN A 42 -4.12 5.23 -2.04
N ASN A 43 -3.38 6.29 -1.67
CA ASN A 43 -3.18 6.66 -0.27
C ASN A 43 -4.51 6.78 0.48
N ASP A 44 -5.42 7.59 -0.03
CA ASP A 44 -6.68 7.91 0.66
C ASP A 44 -7.61 6.70 0.73
N LEU A 45 -7.61 5.86 -0.30
CA LEU A 45 -8.35 4.58 -0.28
C LEU A 45 -7.79 3.62 0.77
N LEU A 46 -6.46 3.51 0.89
CA LEU A 46 -5.82 2.65 1.90
C LEU A 46 -6.15 3.14 3.32
N LEU A 47 -6.20 4.45 3.54
CA LEU A 47 -6.62 5.03 4.82
C LEU A 47 -8.07 4.68 5.15
N GLU A 48 -9.00 4.84 4.20
CA GLU A 48 -10.41 4.49 4.41
C GLU A 48 -10.62 2.98 4.62
N ILE A 49 -9.89 2.13 3.89
CA ILE A 49 -9.91 0.67 4.12
C ILE A 49 -9.50 0.35 5.56
N PHE A 50 -8.44 0.99 6.06
CA PHE A 50 -7.95 0.74 7.40
C PHE A 50 -8.88 1.32 8.48
N LYS A 51 -9.46 2.50 8.25
CA LYS A 51 -10.49 3.09 9.13
C LYS A 51 -11.71 2.17 9.26
N ASN A 52 -12.19 1.62 8.15
CA ASN A 52 -13.27 0.63 8.17
C ASN A 52 -12.86 -0.65 8.93
N TYR A 53 -11.61 -1.08 8.79
CA TYR A 53 -11.07 -2.21 9.56
C TYR A 53 -11.08 -1.93 11.08
N ILE A 54 -10.67 -0.72 11.51
CA ILE A 54 -10.75 -0.28 12.91
C ILE A 54 -12.20 -0.32 13.40
N LYS A 55 -13.13 0.23 12.62
CA LYS A 55 -14.57 0.27 12.97
C LYS A 55 -15.14 -1.13 13.20
N LYS A 56 -14.82 -2.09 12.33
CA LYS A 56 -15.23 -3.50 12.47
C LYS A 56 -14.70 -4.17 13.73
N ARG A 57 -13.60 -3.68 14.29
CA ARG A 57 -13.00 -4.16 15.55
C ARG A 57 -13.37 -3.28 16.75
N LYS A 58 -14.57 -2.67 16.70
CA LYS A 58 -15.16 -1.88 17.79
C LYS A 58 -14.26 -0.72 18.25
N ASN A 59 -13.52 -0.09 17.32
CA ASN A 59 -12.78 1.14 17.62
C ASN A 59 -11.69 1.00 18.70
N VAL A 60 -11.25 -0.23 19.03
CA VAL A 60 -10.21 -0.50 20.04
C VAL A 60 -8.90 0.23 19.74
N TYR A 61 -8.61 0.51 18.47
CA TYR A 61 -7.45 1.30 18.06
C TYR A 61 -7.36 2.67 18.77
N TYR A 62 -8.50 3.34 18.98
CA TYR A 62 -8.52 4.68 19.59
C TYR A 62 -8.34 4.67 21.11
N THR A 63 -8.40 3.50 21.75
CA THR A 63 -8.11 3.36 23.20
C THR A 63 -6.65 3.02 23.47
N LEU A 64 -5.83 2.91 22.43
CA LEU A 64 -4.41 2.55 22.54
C LEU A 64 -3.54 3.79 22.64
N SER A 65 -2.39 3.66 23.32
CA SER A 65 -1.33 4.67 23.24
C SER A 65 -0.71 4.70 21.84
N LEU A 66 -0.05 5.80 21.49
CA LEU A 66 0.60 5.99 20.18
C LEU A 66 1.49 4.79 19.78
N GLN A 67 2.35 4.32 20.67
CA GLN A 67 3.21 3.17 20.40
C GLN A 67 2.39 1.90 20.09
N LYS A 68 1.34 1.65 20.87
CA LYS A 68 0.46 0.49 20.65
C LYS A 68 -0.37 0.63 19.38
N GLN A 69 -0.69 1.84 18.94
CA GLN A 69 -1.33 2.09 17.65
C GLN A 69 -0.41 1.77 16.47
N LEU A 70 0.87 2.14 16.55
CA LEU A 70 1.88 1.78 15.57
C LEU A 70 2.02 0.25 15.46
N ASP A 71 2.09 -0.44 16.60
CA ASP A 71 2.16 -1.90 16.67
C ASP A 71 0.87 -2.54 16.14
N TYR A 72 -0.29 -1.94 16.42
CA TYR A 72 -1.58 -2.40 15.94
C TYR A 72 -1.67 -2.34 14.42
N ILE A 73 -1.25 -1.25 13.79
CA ILE A 73 -1.19 -1.11 12.32
C ILE A 73 -0.35 -2.23 11.73
N GLU A 74 0.86 -2.42 12.27
CA GLU A 74 1.80 -3.41 11.78
C GLU A 74 1.25 -4.84 11.92
N HIS A 75 0.70 -5.17 13.09
CA HIS A 75 0.11 -6.47 13.34
C HIS A 75 -1.11 -6.72 12.44
N ALA A 76 -2.00 -5.75 12.30
CA ALA A 76 -3.18 -5.87 11.45
C ALA A 76 -2.80 -6.14 9.99
N VAL A 77 -1.89 -5.35 9.44
CA VAL A 77 -1.49 -5.48 8.03
C VAL A 77 -0.64 -6.73 7.77
N LYS A 78 0.11 -7.25 8.74
CA LYS A 78 0.89 -8.49 8.57
C LYS A 78 0.07 -9.76 8.77
N ASN A 79 -0.79 -9.78 9.79
CA ASN A 79 -1.38 -11.02 10.29
C ASN A 79 -2.85 -11.21 9.89
N ASP A 80 -3.59 -10.14 9.56
CA ASP A 80 -4.97 -10.28 9.11
C ASP A 80 -5.02 -10.62 7.61
N ALA A 81 -5.34 -11.88 7.31
CA ALA A 81 -5.39 -12.37 5.93
C ALA A 81 -6.45 -11.66 5.07
N LYS A 82 -7.59 -11.26 5.66
CA LYS A 82 -8.66 -10.58 4.91
C LYS A 82 -8.22 -9.17 4.53
N LEU A 83 -7.68 -8.41 5.48
CA LEU A 83 -7.14 -7.07 5.23
C LEU A 83 -6.01 -7.12 4.20
N ARG A 84 -5.08 -8.07 4.36
CA ARG A 84 -3.99 -8.27 3.39
C ARG A 84 -4.47 -8.54 1.98
N ASN A 85 -5.47 -9.38 1.80
CA ASN A 85 -5.97 -9.70 0.47
C ASN A 85 -6.68 -8.51 -0.18
N ILE A 86 -7.39 -7.68 0.61
CA ILE A 86 -7.95 -6.41 0.14
C ILE A 86 -6.83 -5.48 -0.33
N ILE A 87 -5.81 -5.26 0.51
CA ILE A 87 -4.65 -4.41 0.17
C ILE A 87 -3.97 -4.92 -1.09
N LYS A 88 -3.68 -6.23 -1.19
CA LYS A 88 -3.10 -6.81 -2.41
C LYS A 88 -3.95 -6.54 -3.65
N GLY A 89 -5.27 -6.66 -3.54
CA GLY A 89 -6.21 -6.37 -4.64
C GLY A 89 -6.14 -4.92 -5.11
N VAL A 90 -6.01 -3.97 -4.19
CA VAL A 90 -5.84 -2.53 -4.50
C VAL A 90 -4.60 -2.29 -5.36
N PHE A 91 -3.50 -2.97 -5.06
CA PHE A 91 -2.26 -2.84 -5.84
C PHE A 91 -2.36 -3.57 -7.19
N ILE A 92 -2.75 -4.85 -7.19
CA ILE A 92 -2.81 -5.68 -8.39
C ILE A 92 -3.81 -5.11 -9.41
N GLY A 93 -4.92 -4.52 -8.94
CA GLY A 93 -5.91 -3.88 -9.80
C GLY A 93 -5.37 -2.73 -10.65
N LEU A 94 -4.22 -2.17 -10.28
CA LEU A 94 -3.55 -1.08 -10.98
C LEU A 94 -2.28 -1.50 -11.72
N PHE A 95 -1.94 -2.78 -11.74
CA PHE A 95 -0.84 -3.27 -12.57
C PHE A 95 -1.22 -3.26 -14.06
N THR A 96 -0.25 -2.92 -14.89
CA THR A 96 -0.30 -3.22 -16.31
C THR A 96 -0.18 -4.73 -16.53
N TYR A 97 -0.43 -5.18 -17.75
CA TYR A 97 -0.26 -6.59 -18.10
C TYR A 97 1.17 -7.07 -17.80
N ASP A 98 2.19 -6.35 -18.28
CA ASP A 98 3.60 -6.74 -18.10
C ASP A 98 4.03 -6.73 -16.63
N GLU A 99 3.55 -5.75 -15.87
CA GLU A 99 3.82 -5.69 -14.43
C GLU A 99 3.17 -6.83 -13.66
N TYR A 100 2.00 -7.29 -14.11
CA TYR A 100 1.36 -8.45 -13.52
C TYR A 100 2.16 -9.73 -13.80
N ILE A 101 2.73 -9.90 -14.99
CA ILE A 101 3.60 -11.03 -15.31
C ILE A 101 4.82 -11.05 -14.38
N ILE A 102 5.52 -9.91 -14.24
CA ILE A 102 6.63 -9.76 -13.30
C ILE A 102 6.19 -10.05 -11.86
N TYR A 103 5.00 -9.57 -11.49
CA TYR A 103 4.44 -9.83 -10.16
C TYR A 103 4.16 -11.31 -9.93
N ALA A 104 3.62 -12.03 -10.91
CA ALA A 104 3.29 -13.44 -10.78
C ALA A 104 4.53 -14.29 -10.49
N GLU A 105 5.64 -14.00 -11.17
CA GLU A 105 6.94 -14.65 -10.99
C GLU A 105 7.57 -14.35 -9.61
N ASN A 106 7.42 -13.12 -9.11
CA ASN A 106 8.08 -12.65 -7.90
C ASN A 106 7.10 -12.36 -6.73
N ASN A 107 5.93 -13.01 -6.73
CA ASN A 107 4.81 -12.63 -5.88
C ASN A 107 5.13 -12.62 -4.37
N ARG A 108 6.00 -13.51 -3.90
CA ARG A 108 6.36 -13.60 -2.48
C ARG A 108 7.12 -12.36 -2.02
N ALA A 109 8.14 -11.95 -2.78
CA ALA A 109 8.96 -10.78 -2.48
C ALA A 109 8.13 -9.50 -2.61
N LEU A 110 7.37 -9.36 -3.70
CA LEU A 110 6.57 -8.16 -3.97
C LEU A 110 5.41 -8.00 -2.97
N ASN A 111 4.79 -9.10 -2.52
CA ASN A 111 3.77 -9.04 -1.47
C ASN A 111 4.35 -8.52 -0.13
N LYS A 112 5.58 -8.90 0.21
CA LYS A 112 6.27 -8.36 1.39
C LYS A 112 6.51 -6.85 1.25
N ARG A 113 6.91 -6.40 0.05
CA ARG A 113 7.11 -4.96 -0.25
C ARG A 113 5.79 -4.17 -0.19
N ILE A 114 4.70 -4.70 -0.76
CA ILE A 114 3.35 -4.10 -0.67
C ILE A 114 2.93 -3.93 0.80
N THR A 115 3.13 -4.98 1.60
CA THR A 115 2.81 -4.99 3.05
C THR A 115 3.58 -3.88 3.76
N ASN A 116 4.91 -3.81 3.58
CA ASN A 116 5.75 -2.81 4.22
C ASN A 116 5.40 -1.38 3.79
N LEU A 117 5.20 -1.14 2.49
CA LEU A 117 4.79 0.17 1.97
C LEU A 117 3.45 0.63 2.55
N THR A 118 2.51 -0.31 2.72
CA THR A 118 1.21 0.00 3.31
C THR A 118 1.34 0.35 4.80
N ILE A 119 2.14 -0.40 5.56
CA ILE A 119 2.42 -0.10 6.97
C ILE A 119 3.03 1.29 7.11
N GLU A 120 4.08 1.60 6.34
CA GLU A 120 4.73 2.92 6.36
C GLU A 120 3.74 4.05 6.09
N ARG A 121 2.86 3.89 5.08
CA ARG A 121 1.84 4.90 4.77
C ARG A 121 0.84 5.09 5.91
N LEU A 122 0.29 4.01 6.43
CA LEU A 122 -0.68 4.09 7.53
C LEU A 122 -0.05 4.72 8.78
N LYS A 123 1.21 4.41 9.09
CA LYS A 123 1.96 5.02 10.20
C LYS A 123 2.23 6.51 9.95
N ASN A 124 2.59 6.90 8.73
CA ASN A 124 2.84 8.31 8.38
C ASN A 124 1.56 9.16 8.34
N SER A 125 0.40 8.54 8.18
CA SER A 125 -0.90 9.21 8.11
C SER A 125 -1.75 9.00 9.37
N MET A 126 -1.13 8.76 10.53
CA MET A 126 -1.88 8.48 11.77
C MET A 126 -2.86 9.59 12.18
N GLN A 127 -2.50 10.86 11.92
CA GLN A 127 -3.36 12.02 12.19
C GLN A 127 -4.74 11.89 11.53
N TYR A 128 -4.82 11.23 10.36
CA TYR A 128 -6.08 10.97 9.66
C TYR A 128 -7.09 10.17 10.51
N PHE A 129 -6.59 9.23 11.34
CA PHE A 129 -7.46 8.40 12.16
C PHE A 129 -7.93 9.14 13.42
N GLU A 130 -7.13 10.07 13.94
CA GLU A 130 -7.45 10.87 15.12
C GLU A 130 -8.58 11.87 14.84
N GLU A 131 -8.49 12.62 13.73
CA GLU A 131 -9.51 13.61 13.33
C GLU A 131 -10.87 12.96 13.08
N ALA A 132 -10.87 11.75 12.53
CA ALA A 132 -12.07 11.00 12.21
C ALA A 132 -12.82 10.42 13.43
N TYR A 133 -12.19 10.39 14.61
CA TYR A 133 -12.82 9.96 15.87
C TYR A 133 -13.33 11.14 16.70
N ALA A 134 -12.78 12.34 16.49
CA ALA A 134 -13.20 13.57 17.18
C ALA A 134 -14.48 14.20 16.59
N SER A 135 -15.00 13.67 15.48
CA SER A 135 -16.24 14.09 14.79
C SER A 135 -17.36 13.07 14.97
#